data_AF-A0A090M417-F1
#
_entry.id   AF-A0A090M417-F1
#
_cell.length_a   1.000
_cell.length_b   1.000
_cell.length_c   1.000
_cell.angle_alpha   90.00
_cell.angle_beta   90.00
_cell.angle_gamma   90.00
#
_symmetry.space_group_name_H-M   'P 1'
#
loop_
_entity.id
_entity.type
_entity.pdbx_description
1 polymer ?
#
loop_
_entity_poly.entity_id
_entity_poly.type
_entity_poly.pdbx_seq_one_letter_code
_entity_poly.pdbx_strand_id
1 'polypeptide(L)'
;MSVSGTQYVWYGSYGSNLCAERFRCYLAGGRPPGASVEQPGARDSTVPFAVPPTRQCPTSSIVVPHRMFFAKASPWWSNGGVAFLDVTREEEDASLHSVLRLYRITLDQWNDVLAQESGLNPNEEAAVEARLTVEEVLDMARTKSGHHRIPKSWYGYVQCLGYYKPAEPVLTFTLPPSDLLDIRTGIIDEVNPPSPAYHDIIARGLVEIGGHSRDEADAYLRSRYALA
;
A
#
# COMPACT_ATOMS: atom_id res chain seq x y z
N MET A 1 4.83 -1.57 30.92
CA MET A 1 6.08 -0.82 30.71
C MET A 1 5.89 -0.07 29.40
N SER A 2 5.75 1.25 29.41
CA SER A 2 5.71 2.01 28.16
C SER A 2 7.10 1.96 27.54
N VAL A 3 7.21 1.49 26.31
CA VAL A 3 8.47 1.56 25.57
C VAL A 3 8.61 3.01 25.12
N SER A 4 9.50 3.76 25.75
CA SER A 4 9.79 5.17 25.43
C SER A 4 10.64 5.36 24.17
N GLY A 5 10.39 4.56 23.12
CA GLY A 5 11.12 4.62 21.85
C GLY A 5 10.17 4.72 20.67
N THR A 6 10.63 5.35 19.59
CA THR A 6 9.91 5.40 18.31
C THR A 6 9.68 4.00 17.78
N GLN A 7 8.41 3.61 17.61
CA GLN A 7 8.04 2.36 16.95
C GLN A 7 8.17 2.54 15.42
N TYR A 8 8.96 1.67 14.80
CA TYR A 8 9.08 1.61 13.33
C TYR A 8 8.23 0.49 12.76
N VAL A 9 7.72 0.72 11.56
CA VAL A 9 7.00 -0.28 10.75
C VAL A 9 7.54 -0.25 9.33
N TRP A 10 7.25 -1.29 8.58
CA TRP A 10 7.49 -1.36 7.15
C TRP A 10 6.17 -1.20 6.42
N TYR A 11 5.99 -0.08 5.72
CA TYR A 11 4.87 0.08 4.80
C TYR A 11 5.12 -0.79 3.57
N GLY A 12 4.32 -1.83 3.39
CA GLY A 12 4.34 -2.71 2.23
C GLY A 12 3.41 -2.20 1.13
N SER A 13 3.95 -1.43 0.19
CA SER A 13 3.18 -0.94 -0.95
C SER A 13 3.18 -1.94 -2.10
N TYR A 14 2.02 -2.18 -2.69
CA TYR A 14 1.84 -3.00 -3.90
C TYR A 14 1.24 -2.22 -5.08
N GLY A 15 0.85 -0.96 -4.86
CA GLY A 15 0.17 -0.10 -5.83
C GLY A 15 1.05 1.08 -6.25
N SER A 16 0.44 2.24 -6.50
CA SER A 16 1.17 3.41 -7.02
C SER A 16 2.32 3.93 -6.15
N ASN A 17 2.29 3.70 -4.83
CA ASN A 17 3.39 4.05 -3.93
C ASN A 17 4.60 3.11 -4.05
N LEU A 18 4.55 2.09 -4.92
CA LEU A 18 5.75 1.43 -5.43
C LEU A 18 6.72 2.44 -6.07
N CYS A 19 6.22 3.54 -6.66
CA CYS A 19 7.04 4.66 -7.13
C CYS A 19 7.51 5.53 -5.96
N ALA A 20 8.82 5.66 -5.75
CA ALA A 20 9.38 6.39 -4.61
C ALA A 20 9.06 7.89 -4.68
N GLU A 21 9.06 8.48 -5.87
CA GLU A 21 8.72 9.88 -6.07
C GLU A 21 7.29 10.19 -5.61
N ARG A 22 6.36 9.26 -5.88
CA ARG A 22 4.97 9.38 -5.43
C ARG A 22 4.86 9.21 -3.93
N PHE A 23 5.47 8.16 -3.37
CA PHE A 23 5.39 7.92 -1.93
C PHE A 23 6.03 9.05 -1.11
N ARG A 24 7.09 9.69 -1.62
CA ARG A 24 7.70 10.88 -1.02
C ARG A 24 6.68 11.98 -0.70
N CYS A 25 5.66 12.19 -1.55
CA CYS A 25 4.63 13.21 -1.32
C CYS A 25 3.68 12.86 -0.17
N TYR A 26 3.45 11.58 0.14
CA TYR A 26 2.64 11.21 1.31
C TYR A 26 3.37 11.53 2.63
N LEU A 27 4.71 11.60 2.61
CA LEU A 27 5.52 12.00 3.76
C LEU A 27 5.75 13.52 3.77
N ALA A 28 6.35 14.07 2.72
CA ALA A 28 6.75 15.48 2.67
C ALA A 28 5.63 16.46 2.30
N GLY A 29 4.48 15.95 1.85
CA GLY A 29 3.44 16.75 1.20
C GLY A 29 3.77 17.11 -0.25
N GLY A 30 2.84 17.83 -0.87
CA GLY A 30 2.97 18.31 -2.23
C GLY A 30 2.28 17.41 -3.27
N ARG A 31 2.45 17.76 -4.54
CA ARG A 31 1.74 17.12 -5.64
C ARG A 31 2.64 16.12 -6.37
N PRO A 32 2.32 14.80 -6.38
CA PRO A 32 3.03 13.84 -7.21
C PRO A 32 2.91 14.20 -8.70
N PRO A 33 3.91 13.87 -9.55
CA PRO A 33 3.78 14.04 -10.99
C PRO A 33 2.54 13.31 -11.53
N GLY A 34 1.72 14.01 -12.32
CA GLY A 34 0.49 13.48 -12.89
C GLY A 34 -0.70 13.40 -11.93
N ALA A 35 -0.56 13.80 -10.66
CA ALA A 35 -1.69 13.87 -9.73
C ALA A 35 -2.48 15.19 -9.85
N SER A 36 -3.80 15.09 -9.81
CA SER A 36 -4.71 16.24 -9.74
C SER A 36 -4.80 16.84 -8.32
N VAL A 37 -4.50 16.03 -7.30
CA VAL A 37 -4.65 16.35 -5.88
C VAL A 37 -3.28 16.50 -5.21
N GLU A 38 -3.17 17.51 -4.36
CA GLU A 38 -2.01 17.74 -3.51
C GLU A 38 -2.14 16.93 -2.22
N GLN A 39 -1.06 16.28 -1.81
CA GLN A 39 -1.02 15.54 -0.56
C GLN A 39 -0.69 16.48 0.59
N PRO A 40 -1.40 16.40 1.73
CA PRO A 40 -1.08 17.21 2.91
C PRO A 40 0.29 16.85 3.50
N GLY A 41 0.76 15.62 3.29
CA GLY A 41 1.98 15.12 3.91
C GLY A 41 1.74 14.61 5.32
N ALA A 42 2.74 13.91 5.86
CA ALA A 42 2.74 13.41 7.22
C ALA A 42 3.09 14.53 8.22
N ARG A 43 2.65 14.37 9.47
CA ARG A 43 2.94 15.32 10.57
C ARG A 43 4.45 15.38 10.85
N ASP A 44 5.12 14.24 10.77
CA ASP A 44 6.57 14.17 10.59
C ASP A 44 6.89 14.00 9.10
N SER A 45 7.33 15.09 8.47
CA SER A 45 7.60 15.16 7.03
C SER A 45 8.96 14.58 6.62
N THR A 46 9.69 13.96 7.55
CA THR A 46 11.00 13.36 7.26
C THR A 46 10.87 12.26 6.22
N VAL A 47 11.60 12.39 5.11
CA VAL A 47 11.70 11.37 4.07
C VAL A 47 12.98 10.56 4.30
N PRO A 48 12.91 9.27 4.69
CA PRO A 48 14.10 8.51 5.06
C PRO A 48 14.86 7.91 3.85
N PHE A 49 14.44 8.22 2.63
CA PHE A 49 15.00 7.66 1.38
C PHE A 49 15.22 8.73 0.31
N ALA A 50 16.15 8.46 -0.61
CA ALA A 50 16.36 9.25 -1.82
C ALA A 50 15.37 8.82 -2.93
N VAL A 51 15.21 9.64 -3.95
CA VAL A 51 14.40 9.33 -5.14
C VAL A 51 15.31 9.35 -6.38
N PRO A 52 15.57 8.20 -7.05
CA PRO A 52 15.17 6.85 -6.64
C PRO A 52 15.93 6.36 -5.38
N PRO A 53 15.41 5.35 -4.65
CA PRO A 53 16.07 4.83 -3.45
C PRO A 53 17.44 4.24 -3.77
N THR A 54 18.40 4.43 -2.86
CA THR A 54 19.74 3.84 -2.93
C THR A 54 19.83 2.63 -2.01
N ARG A 55 20.93 1.86 -2.09
CA ARG A 55 21.15 0.69 -1.20
C ARG A 55 21.26 1.07 0.28
N GLN A 56 21.56 2.33 0.60
CA GLN A 56 21.64 2.84 1.96
C GLN A 56 20.28 3.30 2.51
N CYS A 57 19.29 3.50 1.64
CA CYS A 57 17.95 3.84 2.07
C CYS A 57 17.33 2.67 2.83
N PRO A 58 16.52 2.92 3.88
CA PRO A 58 15.84 1.87 4.64
C PRO A 58 14.59 1.41 3.89
N THR A 59 14.79 0.95 2.66
CA THR A 59 13.78 0.40 1.75
C THR A 59 14.16 -1.02 1.38
N SER A 60 13.18 -1.87 1.13
CA SER A 60 13.40 -3.24 0.67
C SER A 60 12.26 -3.69 -0.23
N SER A 61 12.24 -4.97 -0.59
CA SER A 61 11.12 -5.60 -1.28
C SER A 61 10.90 -7.02 -0.80
N ILE A 62 9.64 -7.47 -0.86
CA ILE A 62 9.25 -8.84 -0.59
C ILE A 62 8.27 -9.33 -1.65
N VAL A 63 8.19 -10.64 -1.82
CA VAL A 63 7.10 -11.30 -2.54
C VAL A 63 6.17 -11.94 -1.51
N VAL A 64 4.87 -11.71 -1.65
CA VAL A 64 3.85 -12.26 -0.75
C VAL A 64 2.92 -13.21 -1.52
N PRO A 65 2.41 -14.27 -0.88
CA PRO A 65 1.54 -15.25 -1.53
C PRO A 65 0.11 -14.72 -1.71
N HIS A 66 -0.06 -13.41 -1.94
CA HIS A 66 -1.34 -12.77 -2.16
C HIS A 66 -1.36 -12.17 -3.57
N ARG A 67 -2.54 -12.17 -4.21
CA ARG A 67 -2.71 -11.64 -5.56
C ARG A 67 -3.12 -10.17 -5.51
N MET A 68 -2.34 -9.33 -6.18
CA MET A 68 -2.73 -7.96 -6.50
C MET A 68 -3.59 -8.00 -7.76
N PHE A 69 -4.67 -7.23 -7.76
CA PHE A 69 -5.57 -7.06 -8.90
C PHE A 69 -6.06 -5.62 -8.98
N PHE A 70 -6.71 -5.27 -10.09
CA PHE A 70 -7.29 -3.95 -10.29
C PHE A 70 -8.81 -4.01 -10.30
N ALA A 71 -9.44 -3.11 -9.56
CA ALA A 71 -10.89 -3.00 -9.49
C ALA A 71 -11.35 -1.56 -9.26
N LYS A 72 -12.67 -1.38 -9.28
CA LYS A 72 -13.38 -0.10 -9.13
C LYS A 72 -13.05 0.87 -10.28
N ALA A 73 -13.69 2.03 -10.29
CA ALA A 73 -13.44 3.08 -11.26
C ALA A 73 -13.02 4.36 -10.54
N SER A 74 -11.74 4.71 -10.59
CA SER A 74 -11.23 5.90 -9.93
C SER A 74 -11.33 7.12 -10.85
N PRO A 75 -12.11 8.17 -10.50
CA PRO A 75 -12.17 9.40 -11.30
C PRO A 75 -10.80 10.07 -11.47
N TRP A 76 -9.91 9.87 -10.50
CA TRP A 76 -8.55 10.40 -10.49
C TRP A 76 -7.62 9.71 -11.50
N TRP A 77 -7.98 8.51 -11.94
CA TRP A 77 -7.20 7.70 -12.88
C TRP A 77 -7.98 7.44 -14.16
N SER A 78 -8.72 8.45 -14.65
CA SER A 78 -9.49 8.34 -15.90
C SER A 78 -10.47 7.16 -15.90
N ASN A 79 -11.11 6.91 -14.74
CA ASN A 79 -12.02 5.78 -14.49
C ASN A 79 -11.38 4.38 -14.63
N GLY A 80 -10.05 4.29 -14.65
CA GLY A 80 -9.34 3.03 -14.52
C GLY A 80 -9.41 2.45 -13.11
N GLY A 81 -9.18 1.14 -13.00
CA GLY A 81 -9.09 0.45 -11.73
C GLY A 81 -7.85 0.81 -10.94
N VAL A 82 -7.98 0.72 -9.62
CA VAL A 82 -6.88 0.89 -8.67
C VAL A 82 -6.49 -0.44 -8.06
N ALA A 83 -5.25 -0.53 -7.58
CA ALA A 83 -4.70 -1.79 -7.10
C ALA A 83 -5.29 -2.16 -5.74
N PHE A 84 -5.67 -3.42 -5.58
CA PHE A 84 -6.03 -4.05 -4.32
C PHE A 84 -5.21 -5.32 -4.13
N LEU A 85 -4.87 -5.65 -2.89
CA LEU A 85 -4.22 -6.91 -2.54
C LEU A 85 -5.27 -7.81 -1.90
N ASP A 86 -5.48 -8.99 -2.49
CA ASP A 86 -6.39 -9.97 -1.93
C ASP A 86 -5.72 -10.74 -0.80
N VAL A 87 -6.13 -10.41 0.42
CA VAL A 87 -5.63 -11.00 1.68
C VAL A 87 -6.58 -12.06 2.24
N THR A 88 -7.65 -12.41 1.52
CA THR A 88 -8.64 -13.42 1.98
C THR A 88 -8.08 -14.84 1.93
N ARG A 89 -7.10 -15.08 1.04
CA ARG A 89 -6.44 -16.36 0.87
C ARG A 89 -5.05 -16.19 0.27
N GLU A 90 -4.28 -17.27 0.33
CA GLU A 90 -3.07 -17.40 -0.47
C GLU A 90 -3.43 -17.73 -1.93
N GLU A 91 -2.66 -17.16 -2.87
CA GLU A 91 -2.74 -17.41 -4.30
C GLU A 91 -1.96 -18.68 -4.65
N GLU A 92 -2.63 -19.61 -5.33
CA GLU A 92 -2.09 -20.93 -5.63
C GLU A 92 -1.06 -20.86 -6.77
N ASP A 93 -1.30 -19.97 -7.75
CA ASP A 93 -0.34 -19.71 -8.80
C ASP A 93 0.75 -18.75 -8.31
N ALA A 94 1.95 -19.29 -8.07
CA ALA A 94 3.12 -18.53 -7.63
C ALA A 94 3.51 -17.39 -8.59
N SER A 95 3.15 -17.47 -9.89
CA SER A 95 3.40 -16.39 -10.85
C SER A 95 2.54 -15.14 -10.60
N LEU A 96 1.44 -15.30 -9.85
CA LEU A 96 0.50 -14.24 -9.47
C LEU A 96 0.77 -13.69 -8.07
N HIS A 97 1.77 -14.20 -7.34
CA HIS A 97 2.24 -13.63 -6.08
C HIS A 97 2.67 -12.17 -6.26
N SER A 98 2.47 -11.35 -5.24
CA SER A 98 2.63 -9.91 -5.37
C SER A 98 3.98 -9.43 -4.86
N VAL A 99 4.63 -8.57 -5.65
CA VAL A 99 5.80 -7.81 -5.23
C VAL A 99 5.34 -6.60 -4.44
N LEU A 100 5.86 -6.45 -3.22
CA LEU A 100 5.69 -5.26 -2.40
C LEU A 100 7.02 -4.54 -2.25
N ARG A 101 7.00 -3.20 -2.39
CA ARG A 101 8.08 -2.35 -1.87
C ARG A 101 7.83 -2.09 -0.39
N LEU A 102 8.86 -2.26 0.41
CA LEU A 102 8.86 -1.93 1.82
C LEU A 102 9.56 -0.59 2.06
N TYR A 103 8.89 0.34 2.73
CA TYR A 103 9.50 1.57 3.24
C TYR A 103 9.50 1.53 4.78
N ARG A 104 10.67 1.63 5.41
CA ARG A 104 10.75 1.75 6.87
C ARG A 104 10.43 3.18 7.29
N ILE A 105 9.33 3.35 8.00
CA ILE A 105 8.84 4.64 8.49
C ILE A 105 8.41 4.49 9.95
N THR A 106 8.17 5.60 10.65
CA THR A 106 7.60 5.54 12.00
C THR A 106 6.14 5.10 11.94
N LEU A 107 5.61 4.53 13.03
CA LEU A 107 4.18 4.20 13.13
C LEU A 107 3.30 5.45 12.96
N ASP A 108 3.73 6.61 13.45
CA ASP A 108 3.02 7.88 13.27
C ASP A 108 2.94 8.29 11.79
N GLN A 109 4.06 8.21 11.07
CA GLN A 109 4.07 8.44 9.62
C GLN A 109 3.18 7.44 8.89
N TRP A 110 3.19 6.17 9.29
CA TRP A 110 2.32 5.16 8.69
C TRP A 110 0.83 5.47 8.90
N ASN A 111 0.44 5.90 10.10
CA ASN A 111 -0.92 6.33 10.40
C ASN A 111 -1.34 7.54 9.54
N ASP A 112 -0.42 8.47 9.27
CA ASP A 112 -0.67 9.62 8.40
C ASP A 112 -0.82 9.21 6.93
N VAL A 113 -0.07 8.19 6.48
CA VAL A 113 -0.24 7.61 5.14
C VAL A 113 -1.60 6.92 5.02
N LEU A 114 -2.02 6.15 6.03
CA LEU A 114 -3.34 5.49 6.05
C LEU A 114 -4.49 6.51 5.91
N ALA A 115 -4.40 7.61 6.66
CA ALA A 115 -5.40 8.69 6.59
C ALA A 115 -5.50 9.27 5.17
N GLN A 116 -4.35 9.65 4.59
CA GLN A 116 -4.29 10.22 3.24
C GLN A 116 -4.80 9.26 2.16
N GLU A 117 -4.46 7.98 2.24
CA GLU A 117 -4.94 6.95 1.30
C GLU A 117 -6.44 6.70 1.40
N SER A 118 -7.02 7.02 2.56
CA SER A 118 -8.46 7.01 2.79
C SER A 118 -9.15 8.34 2.51
N GLY A 119 -8.43 9.33 1.96
CA GLY A 119 -8.96 10.64 1.60
C GLY A 119 -9.16 11.59 2.78
N LEU A 120 -8.53 11.31 3.93
CA LEU A 120 -8.58 12.14 5.13
C LEU A 120 -7.31 12.99 5.27
N ASN A 121 -7.43 14.16 5.89
CA ASN A 121 -6.25 14.89 6.36
C ASN A 121 -5.71 14.23 7.65
N PRO A 122 -4.38 14.05 7.83
CA PRO A 122 -3.83 13.44 9.05
C PRO A 122 -4.18 14.12 10.38
N ASN A 123 -4.63 15.37 10.34
CA ASN A 123 -5.04 16.16 11.50
C ASN A 123 -6.56 16.14 11.77
N GLU A 124 -7.37 15.52 10.89
CA GLU A 124 -8.82 15.38 11.11
C GLU A 124 -9.13 14.38 12.22
N GLU A 125 -10.25 14.60 12.92
CA GLU A 125 -10.68 13.75 14.05
C GLU A 125 -10.83 12.28 13.64
N ALA A 126 -11.47 12.00 12.50
CA ALA A 126 -11.60 10.65 11.96
C ALA A 126 -10.24 9.97 11.70
N ALA A 127 -9.22 10.73 11.28
CA ALA A 127 -7.87 10.22 11.09
C ALA A 127 -7.18 9.91 12.43
N VAL A 128 -7.44 10.73 13.47
CA VAL A 128 -6.93 10.50 14.84
C VAL A 128 -7.52 9.23 15.44
N GLU A 129 -8.83 9.03 15.30
CA GLU A 129 -9.54 7.83 15.79
C GLU A 129 -9.07 6.55 15.10
N ALA A 130 -8.70 6.65 13.82
CA ALA A 130 -8.25 5.51 13.04
C ALA A 130 -6.82 5.03 13.36
N ARG A 131 -6.01 5.81 14.10
CA ARG A 131 -4.58 5.51 14.34
C ARG A 131 -4.36 4.20 15.08
N LEU A 132 -3.42 3.40 14.62
CA LEU A 132 -2.94 2.22 15.33
C LEU A 132 -1.98 2.61 16.45
N THR A 133 -2.11 1.93 17.58
CA THR A 133 -1.15 1.97 18.69
C THR A 133 -0.02 0.96 18.50
N VAL A 134 1.05 1.10 19.29
CA VAL A 134 2.18 0.16 19.29
C VAL A 134 1.73 -1.23 19.74
N GLU A 135 0.88 -1.30 20.75
CA GLU A 135 0.36 -2.56 21.27
C GLU A 135 -0.49 -3.29 20.22
N GLU A 136 -1.39 -2.56 19.54
CA GLU A 136 -2.23 -3.11 18.46
C GLU A 136 -1.39 -3.66 17.32
N VAL A 137 -0.42 -2.89 16.82
CA VAL A 137 0.37 -3.29 15.64
C VAL A 137 1.25 -4.51 15.93
N LEU A 138 1.81 -4.60 17.15
CA LEU A 138 2.59 -5.76 17.56
C LEU A 138 1.71 -6.99 17.74
N ASP A 139 0.46 -6.84 18.17
CA ASP A 139 -0.50 -7.95 18.24
C ASP A 139 -0.91 -8.46 16.86
N MET A 140 -1.24 -7.53 15.96
CA MET A 140 -1.53 -7.86 14.57
C MET A 140 -0.36 -8.57 13.90
N ALA A 141 0.89 -8.19 14.19
CA ALA A 141 2.07 -8.84 13.63
C ALA A 141 2.28 -10.28 14.12
N ARG A 142 1.94 -10.58 15.38
CA ARG A 142 2.03 -11.95 15.92
C ARG A 142 1.02 -12.89 15.26
N THR A 143 -0.17 -12.38 14.98
CA THR A 143 -1.30 -13.17 14.45
C THR A 143 -1.47 -13.05 12.94
N LYS A 144 -0.70 -12.15 12.29
CA LYS A 144 -0.88 -11.74 10.90
C LYS A 144 -2.33 -11.34 10.59
N SER A 145 -2.95 -10.61 11.52
CA SER A 145 -4.34 -10.19 11.40
C SER A 145 -4.48 -8.83 10.71
N GLY A 146 -5.72 -8.48 10.36
CA GLY A 146 -6.08 -7.20 9.81
C GLY A 146 -7.31 -6.59 10.49
N HIS A 147 -7.38 -5.26 10.51
CA HIS A 147 -8.43 -4.48 11.18
C HIS A 147 -9.02 -3.45 10.22
N HIS A 148 -10.35 -3.30 10.22
CA HIS A 148 -11.04 -2.24 9.49
C HIS A 148 -10.95 -0.95 10.32
N ARG A 149 -10.16 0.03 9.87
CA ARG A 149 -9.87 1.27 10.61
C ARG A 149 -10.69 2.45 10.13
N ILE A 150 -10.94 2.57 8.84
CA ILE A 150 -11.67 3.71 8.25
C ILE A 150 -12.85 3.17 7.45
N PRO A 151 -14.05 3.08 8.05
CA PRO A 151 -15.24 2.59 7.37
C PRO A 151 -15.56 3.42 6.11
N LYS A 152 -16.09 2.77 5.07
CA LYS A 152 -16.47 3.39 3.79
C LYS A 152 -15.29 3.96 2.96
N SER A 153 -14.05 3.66 3.34
CA SER A 153 -12.86 3.89 2.51
C SER A 153 -12.48 2.62 1.77
N TRP A 154 -12.07 2.73 0.50
CA TRP A 154 -11.54 1.60 -0.27
C TRP A 154 -10.23 1.05 0.30
N TYR A 155 -9.48 1.88 1.03
CA TYR A 155 -8.21 1.52 1.67
C TYR A 155 -8.31 1.62 3.20
N GLY A 156 -9.52 1.46 3.74
CA GLY A 156 -9.78 1.54 5.17
C GLY A 156 -9.46 0.26 5.95
N TYR A 157 -9.20 -0.86 5.27
CA TYR A 157 -8.81 -2.12 5.92
C TYR A 157 -7.30 -2.28 5.93
N VAL A 158 -6.74 -2.45 7.13
CA VAL A 158 -5.31 -2.62 7.36
C VAL A 158 -5.01 -4.10 7.53
N GLN A 159 -4.00 -4.61 6.84
CA GLN A 159 -3.48 -5.96 7.01
C GLN A 159 -2.04 -5.92 7.52
N CYS A 160 -1.74 -6.69 8.57
CA CYS A 160 -0.37 -6.94 8.99
C CYS A 160 0.12 -8.27 8.42
N LEU A 161 1.28 -8.26 7.75
CA LEU A 161 1.86 -9.44 7.08
C LEU A 161 2.88 -10.18 7.98
N GLY A 162 3.03 -9.73 9.22
CA GLY A 162 4.01 -10.25 10.18
C GLY A 162 5.18 -9.28 10.37
N TYR A 163 6.34 -9.82 10.75
CA TYR A 163 7.55 -9.03 11.00
C TYR A 163 8.53 -9.12 9.83
N TYR A 164 9.10 -7.98 9.40
CA TYR A 164 10.24 -7.97 8.48
C TYR A 164 11.57 -7.95 9.23
N LYS A 165 11.63 -7.20 10.34
CA LYS A 165 12.71 -7.21 11.33
C LYS A 165 12.13 -7.46 12.72
N PRO A 166 12.93 -7.88 13.71
CA PRO A 166 12.45 -8.07 15.08
C PRO A 166 11.71 -6.81 15.58
N ALA A 167 10.45 -7.00 16.00
CA ALA A 167 9.57 -5.93 16.46
C ALA A 167 9.27 -4.81 15.44
N GLU A 168 9.50 -5.02 14.14
CA GLU A 168 9.11 -4.08 13.06
C GLU A 168 8.09 -4.76 12.12
N PRO A 169 6.78 -4.58 12.39
CA PRO A 169 5.69 -5.12 11.57
C PRO A 169 5.70 -4.63 10.12
N VAL A 170 5.20 -5.46 9.21
CA VAL A 170 4.87 -5.08 7.83
C VAL A 170 3.39 -4.79 7.74
N LEU A 171 3.04 -3.55 7.42
CA LEU A 171 1.66 -3.11 7.30
C LEU A 171 1.34 -2.72 5.86
N THR A 172 0.16 -3.11 5.41
CA THR A 172 -0.46 -2.67 4.17
C THR A 172 -1.92 -2.33 4.42
N PHE A 173 -2.58 -1.72 3.46
CA PHE A 173 -4.01 -1.49 3.46
C PHE A 173 -4.61 -1.96 2.13
N THR A 174 -5.88 -2.37 2.14
CA THR A 174 -6.64 -2.90 1.00
C THR A 174 -8.14 -2.80 1.33
N LEU A 175 -9.00 -3.49 0.58
CA LEU A 175 -10.42 -3.67 0.88
C LEU A 175 -10.63 -4.64 2.06
N PRO A 176 -11.74 -4.54 2.81
CA PRO A 176 -12.04 -5.54 3.83
C PRO A 176 -12.27 -6.93 3.20
N PRO A 177 -12.01 -8.03 3.94
CA PRO A 177 -12.11 -9.40 3.43
C PRO A 177 -13.46 -9.76 2.79
N SER A 178 -14.57 -9.20 3.29
CA SER A 178 -15.90 -9.40 2.69
C SER A 178 -15.94 -8.91 1.25
N ASP A 179 -15.50 -7.68 1.01
CA ASP A 179 -15.56 -7.03 -0.30
C ASP A 179 -14.57 -7.70 -1.28
N LEU A 180 -13.40 -8.10 -0.77
CA LEU A 180 -12.44 -8.88 -1.54
C LEU A 180 -13.02 -10.22 -2.00
N LEU A 181 -13.74 -10.91 -1.11
CA LEU A 181 -14.38 -12.19 -1.43
C LEU A 181 -15.51 -12.00 -2.45
N ASP A 182 -16.33 -10.97 -2.29
CA ASP A 182 -17.42 -10.65 -3.22
C ASP A 182 -16.90 -10.35 -4.63
N ILE A 183 -15.81 -9.60 -4.74
CA ILE A 183 -15.17 -9.34 -6.04
C ILE A 183 -14.53 -10.61 -6.61
N ARG A 184 -13.78 -11.38 -5.81
CA ARG A 184 -13.13 -12.62 -6.28
C ARG A 184 -14.13 -13.67 -6.74
N THR A 185 -15.27 -13.79 -6.06
CA THR A 185 -16.31 -14.77 -6.41
C THR A 185 -17.25 -14.29 -7.52
N GLY A 186 -17.07 -13.06 -8.00
CA GLY A 186 -17.91 -12.46 -9.03
C GLY A 186 -19.31 -12.07 -8.55
N ILE A 187 -19.56 -12.04 -7.24
CA ILE A 187 -20.78 -11.44 -6.67
C ILE A 187 -20.82 -9.95 -7.01
N ILE A 188 -19.66 -9.30 -6.96
CA ILE A 188 -19.46 -7.91 -7.40
C ILE A 188 -18.54 -7.92 -8.63
N ASP A 189 -19.07 -7.55 -9.79
CA ASP A 189 -18.30 -7.39 -11.03
C ASP A 189 -17.72 -5.96 -11.12
N GLU A 190 -16.64 -5.73 -10.36
CA GLU A 190 -15.92 -4.45 -10.33
C GLU A 190 -14.47 -4.56 -10.81
N VAL A 191 -14.06 -5.72 -11.33
CA VAL A 191 -12.71 -5.89 -11.91
C VAL A 191 -12.58 -4.95 -13.10
N ASN A 192 -11.55 -4.11 -13.06
CA ASN A 192 -11.38 -3.05 -14.04
C ASN A 192 -9.89 -2.80 -14.25
N PRO A 193 -9.35 -2.88 -15.48
CA PRO A 193 -7.94 -2.60 -15.71
C PRO A 193 -7.58 -1.15 -15.34
N PRO A 194 -6.32 -0.91 -14.95
CA PRO A 194 -5.85 0.44 -14.65
C PRO A 194 -5.77 1.30 -15.91
N SER A 195 -5.84 2.61 -15.74
CA SER A 195 -5.53 3.52 -16.84
C SER A 195 -4.03 3.47 -17.20
N PRO A 196 -3.64 3.88 -18.42
CA PRO A 196 -2.25 3.88 -18.83
C PRO A 196 -1.35 4.69 -17.89
N ALA A 197 -1.83 5.82 -17.36
CA ALA A 197 -1.07 6.65 -16.41
C ALA A 197 -0.85 5.95 -15.06
N TYR A 198 -1.86 5.25 -14.53
CA TYR A 198 -1.73 4.52 -13.27
C TYR A 198 -0.81 3.30 -13.44
N HIS A 199 -0.94 2.57 -14.56
CA HIS A 199 -0.03 1.49 -14.92
C HIS A 199 1.42 1.97 -14.98
N ASP A 200 1.69 3.07 -15.69
CA ASP A 200 3.06 3.59 -15.86
C ASP A 200 3.73 3.91 -14.52
N ILE A 201 2.99 4.50 -13.58
CA ILE A 201 3.49 4.80 -12.24
C ILE A 201 3.88 3.53 -11.49
N ILE A 202 3.04 2.49 -11.56
CA ILE A 202 3.33 1.21 -10.90
C ILE A 202 4.53 0.52 -11.56
N ALA A 203 4.57 0.49 -12.90
CA ALA A 203 5.66 -0.11 -13.66
C ALA A 203 7.00 0.55 -13.36
N ARG A 204 7.03 1.90 -13.29
CA ARG A 204 8.20 2.65 -12.81
C ARG A 204 8.66 2.20 -11.43
N GLY A 205 7.73 2.05 -10.48
CA GLY A 205 8.03 1.59 -9.13
C GLY A 205 8.65 0.18 -9.09
N LEU A 206 8.11 -0.74 -9.90
CA LEU A 206 8.66 -2.10 -10.05
C LEU A 206 10.10 -2.08 -10.61
N VAL A 207 10.37 -1.24 -11.61
CA VAL A 207 11.72 -1.06 -12.15
C VAL A 207 12.65 -0.46 -11.09
N GLU A 208 12.21 0.53 -10.34
CA GLU A 208 13.01 1.16 -9.28
C GLU A 208 13.35 0.20 -8.12
N ILE A 209 12.50 -0.79 -7.81
CA ILE A 209 12.82 -1.83 -6.80
C ILE A 209 14.03 -2.66 -7.26
N GLY A 210 14.22 -2.79 -8.57
CA GLY A 210 15.17 -3.69 -9.19
C GLY A 210 14.55 -5.07 -9.44
N GLY A 211 15.20 -5.84 -10.30
CA GLY A 211 14.77 -7.20 -10.67
C GLY A 211 13.71 -7.28 -11.78
N HIS A 212 13.20 -6.14 -12.25
CA HIS A 212 12.32 -6.06 -13.43
C HIS A 212 12.87 -5.03 -14.42
N SER A 213 13.01 -5.43 -15.67
CA SER A 213 13.01 -4.53 -16.81
C SER A 213 11.63 -3.88 -16.98
N ARG A 214 11.53 -2.85 -17.83
CA ARG A 214 10.24 -2.22 -18.10
C ARG A 214 9.24 -3.20 -18.70
N ASP A 215 9.67 -4.05 -19.63
CA ASP A 215 8.80 -5.04 -20.28
C ASP A 215 8.31 -6.10 -19.28
N GLU A 216 9.17 -6.54 -18.35
CA GLU A 216 8.78 -7.47 -17.27
C GLU A 216 7.79 -6.83 -16.29
N ALA A 217 7.98 -5.55 -15.95
CA ALA A 217 7.04 -4.82 -15.10
C ALA A 217 5.67 -4.67 -15.77
N ASP A 218 5.65 -4.34 -17.07
CA ASP A 218 4.40 -4.21 -17.82
C ASP A 218 3.69 -5.57 -17.96
N ALA A 219 4.44 -6.65 -18.21
CA ALA A 219 3.91 -8.01 -18.27
C ALA A 219 3.33 -8.47 -16.91
N TYR A 220 4.05 -8.18 -15.82
CA TYR A 220 3.59 -8.42 -14.45
C TYR A 220 2.25 -7.72 -14.18
N LEU A 221 2.08 -6.48 -14.60
CA LEU A 221 0.82 -5.77 -14.37
C LEU A 221 -0.31 -6.28 -15.26
N ARG A 222 -0.05 -6.58 -16.54
CA ARG A 222 -1.07 -7.08 -17.47
C ARG A 222 -1.64 -8.43 -17.04
N SER A 223 -0.84 -9.31 -16.44
CA SER A 223 -1.35 -10.59 -15.92
C SER A 223 -2.32 -10.43 -14.73
N ARG A 224 -2.42 -9.22 -14.17
CA ARG A 224 -3.28 -8.87 -13.02
C ARG A 224 -4.50 -8.03 -13.40
N TYR A 225 -4.74 -7.81 -14.69
CA TYR A 225 -5.89 -7.05 -15.18
C TYR A 225 -7.22 -7.78 -15.08
N ALA A 226 -7.16 -9.11 -14.97
CA ALA A 226 -8.30 -9.96 -14.71
C ALA A 226 -8.14 -10.63 -13.35
N LEU A 227 -9.27 -10.91 -12.70
CA LEU A 227 -9.38 -11.72 -11.50
C LEU A 227 -10.26 -12.94 -11.83
N ALA A 228 -9.74 -13.80 -12.70
CA ALA A 228 -10.24 -15.15 -12.94
C ALA A 228 -9.37 -16.16 -12.17
#